data_AF-A0A1I9GAW6-F1
#
_entry.id   AF-A0A1I9GAW6-F1
#
_cell.length_a   1.000
_cell.length_b   1.000
_cell.length_c   1.000
_cell.angle_alpha   90.00
_cell.angle_beta   90.00
_cell.angle_gamma   90.00
#
_symmetry.space_group_name_H-M   'P 1'
#
loop_
_entity.id
_entity.type
_entity.pdbx_description
1 polymer ?
#
loop_
_entity_poly.entity_id
_entity_poly.type
_entity_poly.pdbx_seq_one_letter_code
_entity_poly.pdbx_strand_id
1 'polypeptide(L)'
;PPGEYFLRPILQEYKFDPKSITVNIKAGEFETVNLKGHRFAYSVFGKVSYPADQPVSAMAVEAVSEQCNQLQEEDTTNENGEYRIRGLHPNCVYRLVLKTPSGQRLHSYPTHYHIMVHFQ
;
A
#
# COMPACT_ATOMS: atom_id res chain seq x y z
N PRO A 1 3.92 -32.47 7.72
CA PRO A 1 3.53 -33.80 8.22
C PRO A 1 2.05 -34.03 7.90
N PRO A 2 1.53 -35.26 7.97
CA PRO A 2 0.10 -35.46 7.92
C PRO A 2 -0.59 -34.68 9.06
N GLY A 3 -1.72 -34.06 8.77
CA GLY A 3 -2.45 -33.27 9.76
C GLY A 3 -3.32 -32.17 9.16
N GLU A 4 -4.02 -31.48 10.03
CA GLU A 4 -4.91 -30.37 9.70
C GLU A 4 -4.15 -29.04 9.78
N TYR A 5 -4.27 -28.22 8.75
CA TYR A 5 -3.58 -26.94 8.58
C TYR A 5 -4.60 -25.84 8.32
N PHE A 6 -4.40 -24.70 8.98
CA PHE A 6 -5.18 -23.50 8.74
C PHE A 6 -4.41 -22.52 7.85
N LEU A 7 -4.99 -22.17 6.71
CA LEU A 7 -4.44 -21.23 5.74
C LEU A 7 -5.22 -19.92 5.79
N ARG A 8 -4.50 -18.80 5.94
CA ARG A 8 -5.05 -17.45 5.82
C ARG A 8 -4.20 -16.65 4.84
N PRO A 9 -4.64 -16.50 3.57
CA PRO A 9 -3.90 -15.71 2.59
C PRO A 9 -3.97 -14.22 2.93
N ILE A 10 -2.82 -13.56 2.87
CA ILE A 10 -2.69 -12.13 3.15
C ILE A 10 -1.81 -11.52 2.07
N LEU A 11 -2.34 -10.52 1.39
CA LEU A 11 -1.62 -9.71 0.42
C LEU A 11 -2.18 -8.30 0.50
N GLN A 12 -1.32 -7.30 0.66
CA GLN A 12 -1.74 -5.90 0.70
C GLN A 12 -2.48 -5.56 -0.59
N GLU A 13 -3.52 -4.72 -0.50
CA GLU A 13 -4.42 -4.33 -1.60
C GLU A 13 -5.38 -5.42 -2.11
N TYR A 14 -5.31 -6.65 -1.60
CA TYR A 14 -6.20 -7.75 -1.99
C TYR A 14 -7.02 -8.29 -0.81
N LYS A 15 -8.26 -8.66 -1.09
CA LYS A 15 -9.13 -9.46 -0.21
C LYS A 15 -9.32 -10.83 -0.86
N PHE A 16 -9.00 -11.88 -0.13
CA PHE A 16 -9.16 -13.24 -0.63
C PHE A 16 -10.53 -13.81 -0.29
N ASP A 17 -11.07 -14.58 -1.24
CA ASP A 17 -12.26 -15.40 -1.07
C ASP A 17 -11.93 -16.87 -1.36
N PRO A 18 -12.10 -17.78 -0.38
CA PRO A 18 -12.46 -17.50 1.02
C PRO A 18 -11.33 -16.81 1.80
N LYS A 19 -11.68 -16.17 2.93
CA LYS A 19 -10.72 -15.47 3.81
C LYS A 19 -9.73 -16.41 4.51
N SER A 20 -10.13 -17.66 4.70
CA SER A 20 -9.32 -18.73 5.30
C SER A 20 -9.86 -20.09 4.92
N ILE A 21 -8.99 -21.10 4.91
CA ILE A 21 -9.32 -22.48 4.56
C ILE A 21 -8.61 -23.43 5.54
N THR A 22 -9.30 -24.48 5.94
CA THR A 22 -8.68 -25.63 6.61
C THR A 22 -8.35 -26.70 5.58
N VAL A 23 -7.11 -27.19 5.57
CA VAL A 23 -6.63 -28.24 4.66
C VAL A 23 -6.14 -29.43 5.49
N ASN A 24 -6.60 -30.63 5.17
CA ASN A 24 -6.09 -31.85 5.79
C ASN A 24 -5.11 -32.53 4.84
N ILE A 25 -3.85 -32.66 5.25
CA ILE A 25 -2.80 -33.31 4.47
C ILE A 25 -2.65 -34.75 4.96
N LYS A 26 -2.72 -35.73 4.06
CA LYS A 26 -2.42 -37.13 4.39
C LYS A 26 -0.99 -37.52 4.02
N ALA A 27 -0.51 -38.63 4.56
CA ALA A 27 0.84 -39.14 4.25
C ALA A 27 0.98 -39.48 2.76
N GLY A 28 1.98 -38.89 2.09
CA GLY A 28 2.26 -39.14 0.68
C GLY A 28 1.29 -38.47 -0.30
N GLU A 29 0.35 -37.64 0.17
CA GLU A 29 -0.60 -36.89 -0.68
C GLU A 29 -0.20 -35.42 -0.81
N PHE A 30 -0.57 -34.81 -1.95
CA PHE A 30 -0.46 -33.37 -2.18
C PHE A 30 -1.85 -32.75 -2.26
N GLU A 31 -2.05 -31.66 -1.53
CA GLU A 31 -3.30 -30.90 -1.55
C GLU A 31 -3.12 -29.61 -2.35
N THR A 32 -4.08 -29.30 -3.23
CA THR A 32 -4.10 -28.05 -4.01
C THR A 32 -5.25 -27.18 -3.55
N VAL A 33 -4.95 -25.93 -3.23
CA VAL A 33 -5.94 -24.94 -2.78
C VAL A 33 -5.99 -23.79 -3.76
N ASN A 34 -7.17 -23.52 -4.30
CA ASN A 34 -7.41 -22.38 -5.17
C ASN A 34 -8.01 -21.23 -4.35
N LEU A 35 -7.38 -20.06 -4.44
CA LEU A 35 -7.82 -18.84 -3.75
C LEU A 35 -8.04 -17.74 -4.77
N LYS A 36 -9.15 -17.00 -4.63
CA LYS A 36 -9.43 -15.85 -5.49
C LYS A 36 -9.11 -14.55 -4.75
N GLY A 37 -8.13 -13.80 -5.23
CA GLY A 37 -7.80 -12.47 -4.72
C GLY A 37 -8.57 -11.39 -5.47
N HIS A 38 -9.36 -10.60 -4.75
CA HIS A 38 -10.03 -9.42 -5.26
C HIS A 38 -9.25 -8.17 -4.85
N ARG A 39 -8.70 -7.44 -5.82
CA ARG A 39 -8.04 -6.16 -5.54
C ARG A 39 -9.10 -5.13 -5.08
N PHE A 40 -8.85 -4.47 -3.95
CA PHE A 40 -9.77 -3.47 -3.39
C PHE A 40 -9.11 -2.14 -3.06
N ALA A 41 -7.78 -2.08 -3.11
CA ALA A 41 -6.99 -0.87 -2.92
C ALA A 41 -5.82 -0.84 -3.91
N TYR A 42 -5.13 0.30 -3.98
CA TYR A 42 -4.16 0.58 -5.03
C TYR A 42 -2.95 1.33 -4.49
N SER A 43 -1.89 1.37 -5.30
CA SER A 43 -0.71 2.14 -4.99
C SER A 43 -0.60 3.38 -5.87
N VAL A 44 -0.01 4.43 -5.32
CA VAL A 44 0.45 5.60 -6.06
C VAL A 44 1.97 5.66 -5.95
N PHE A 45 2.61 5.95 -7.08
CA PHE A 45 4.05 6.07 -7.21
C PHE A 45 4.40 7.52 -7.50
N GLY A 46 5.55 7.96 -7.01
CA GLY A 46 6.07 9.29 -7.33
C GLY A 46 7.53 9.43 -6.97
N LYS A 47 8.06 10.63 -7.18
CA LYS A 47 9.43 11.00 -6.91
C LYS A 47 9.50 12.35 -6.21
N VAL A 48 10.47 12.51 -5.31
CA VAL A 48 10.84 13.76 -4.66
C VAL A 48 12.27 14.11 -5.05
N SER A 49 12.47 15.32 -5.57
CA SER A 49 13.76 15.85 -5.97
C SER A 49 13.93 17.31 -5.53
N TYR A 50 15.18 17.74 -5.41
CA TYR A 50 15.52 19.16 -5.40
C TYR A 50 15.29 19.78 -6.79
N PRO A 51 15.23 21.11 -6.91
CA PRO A 51 15.04 21.79 -8.21
C PRO A 51 16.08 21.46 -9.29
N ALA A 52 17.27 20.98 -8.90
CA ALA A 52 18.32 20.53 -9.82
C ALA A 52 18.23 19.02 -10.13
N ASP A 53 17.04 18.41 -10.00
CA ASP A 53 16.73 16.99 -10.22
C ASP A 53 17.50 15.97 -9.35
N GLN A 54 18.26 16.45 -8.36
CA GLN A 54 18.89 15.59 -7.37
C GLN A 54 17.82 14.90 -6.50
N PRO A 55 17.86 13.57 -6.34
CA PRO A 55 16.86 12.83 -5.56
C PRO A 55 16.93 13.18 -4.07
N VAL A 56 15.77 13.15 -3.41
CA VAL A 56 15.67 13.33 -1.95
C VAL A 56 15.26 12.01 -1.32
N SER A 57 16.20 11.35 -0.66
CA SER A 57 15.95 10.10 0.06
C SER A 57 15.52 10.33 1.50
N ALA A 58 14.99 9.28 2.12
CA ALA A 58 14.61 9.24 3.52
C ALA A 58 13.59 10.32 3.94
N MET A 59 12.69 10.74 3.04
CA MET A 59 11.58 11.64 3.38
C MET A 59 10.27 10.88 3.41
N ALA A 60 9.40 11.19 4.36
CA ALA A 60 8.09 10.57 4.47
C ALA A 60 7.10 11.29 3.54
N VAL A 61 6.33 10.55 2.76
CA VAL A 61 5.22 11.05 1.95
C VAL A 61 3.93 10.46 2.51
N GLU A 62 3.10 11.31 3.10
CA GLU A 62 1.85 10.91 3.73
C GLU A 62 0.68 11.21 2.80
N ALA A 63 -0.26 10.29 2.70
CA ALA A 63 -1.56 10.45 2.06
C ALA A 63 -2.67 10.35 3.12
N VAL A 64 -3.48 11.41 3.27
CA VAL A 64 -4.64 11.42 4.19
C VAL A 64 -5.94 11.66 3.41
N SER A 65 -6.96 10.85 3.67
CA SER A 65 -8.31 11.06 3.14
C SER A 65 -9.32 11.36 4.25
N GLU A 66 -9.76 12.61 4.36
CA GLU A 66 -10.82 13.00 5.29
C GLU A 66 -12.18 12.38 4.93
N GLN A 67 -12.44 12.21 3.62
CA GLN A 67 -13.71 11.69 3.10
C GLN A 67 -13.90 10.20 3.36
N CYS A 68 -12.79 9.45 3.47
CA CYS A 68 -12.81 8.01 3.68
C CYS A 68 -12.36 7.67 5.11
N ASN A 69 -13.08 8.17 6.11
CA ASN A 69 -12.86 7.83 7.53
C ASN A 69 -11.42 8.08 8.01
N GLN A 70 -10.81 9.19 7.58
CA GLN A 70 -9.43 9.54 7.94
C GLN A 70 -8.40 8.46 7.62
N LEU A 71 -8.61 7.70 6.52
CA LEU A 71 -7.60 6.77 6.04
C LEU A 71 -6.27 7.50 5.82
N GLN A 72 -5.21 6.94 6.38
CA GLN A 72 -3.87 7.49 6.35
C GLN A 72 -2.90 6.38 5.96
N GLU A 73 -2.10 6.66 4.94
CA GLU A 73 -1.06 5.77 4.43
C GLU A 73 0.20 6.60 4.20
N GLU A 74 1.38 5.98 4.28
CA GLU A 74 2.65 6.66 4.02
C GLU A 74 3.67 5.72 3.36
N ASP A 75 4.66 6.33 2.74
CA ASP A 75 5.89 5.65 2.35
C ASP A 75 7.09 6.58 2.53
N THR A 76 8.30 6.03 2.56
CA THR A 76 9.55 6.79 2.65
C THR A 76 10.31 6.73 1.34
N THR A 77 10.79 7.88 0.87
CA THR A 77 11.55 7.95 -0.39
C THR A 77 12.85 7.14 -0.32
N ASN A 78 13.10 6.35 -1.36
CA ASN A 78 14.34 5.57 -1.50
C ASN A 78 15.53 6.45 -1.94
N GLU A 79 16.69 5.84 -2.20
CA GLU A 79 17.91 6.53 -2.66
C GLU A 79 17.74 7.30 -3.99
N ASN A 80 16.79 6.87 -4.83
CA ASN A 80 16.42 7.54 -6.08
C ASN A 80 15.34 8.62 -5.88
N GLY A 81 14.92 8.88 -4.64
CA GLY A 81 13.85 9.80 -4.30
C GLY A 81 12.45 9.26 -4.60
N GLU A 82 12.32 7.98 -4.95
CA GLU A 82 11.06 7.37 -5.37
C GLU A 82 10.29 6.84 -4.15
N TYR A 83 8.96 6.88 -4.22
CA TYR A 83 8.07 6.31 -3.21
C TYR A 83 6.91 5.55 -3.86
N ARG A 84 6.30 4.65 -3.09
CA ARG A 84 5.09 3.89 -3.41
C ARG A 84 4.18 3.81 -2.19
N ILE A 85 3.22 4.74 -2.09
CA ILE A 85 2.15 4.65 -1.10
C ILE A 85 1.18 3.56 -1.53
N ARG A 86 0.96 2.56 -0.70
CA ARG A 86 0.06 1.42 -0.95
C ARG A 86 -1.24 1.57 -0.15
N GLY A 87 -2.25 0.77 -0.45
CA GLY A 87 -3.47 0.72 0.38
C GLY A 87 -4.47 1.85 0.14
N LEU A 88 -4.30 2.64 -0.93
CA LEU A 88 -5.22 3.73 -1.26
C LEU A 88 -6.53 3.17 -1.81
N HIS A 89 -7.63 3.51 -1.16
CA HIS A 89 -8.96 3.08 -1.58
C HIS A 89 -9.42 3.88 -2.81
N PRO A 90 -10.05 3.22 -3.79
CA PRO A 90 -10.59 3.90 -4.95
C PRO A 90 -11.74 4.84 -4.56
N ASN A 91 -11.94 5.89 -5.36
CA ASN A 91 -12.95 6.94 -5.14
C ASN A 91 -12.77 7.77 -3.84
N CYS A 92 -11.63 7.62 -3.16
CA CYS A 92 -11.23 8.49 -2.06
C CYS A 92 -10.28 9.57 -2.58
N VAL A 93 -10.51 10.83 -2.20
CA VAL A 93 -9.51 11.89 -2.41
C VAL A 93 -8.50 11.83 -1.28
N TYR A 94 -7.23 11.70 -1.62
CA TYR A 94 -6.10 11.75 -0.69
C TYR A 94 -5.32 13.04 -0.88
N ARG A 95 -5.07 13.72 0.24
CA ARG A 95 -4.13 14.83 0.33
C ARG A 95 -2.74 14.28 0.61
N LEU A 96 -1.83 14.44 -0.34
CA LEU A 96 -0.44 14.03 -0.22
C LEU A 96 0.42 15.19 0.27
N VAL A 97 1.25 14.96 1.28
CA VAL A 97 2.18 15.95 1.86
C VAL A 97 3.55 15.33 2.11
N LEU A 98 4.60 16.13 1.93
CA LEU A 98 5.96 15.75 2.28
C LEU A 98 6.27 16.09 3.74
N LYS A 99 6.89 15.14 4.44
CA LYS A 99 7.31 15.26 5.84
C LYS A 99 8.77 14.83 6.02
N THR A 100 9.40 15.37 7.05
CA THR A 100 10.64 14.81 7.59
C THR A 100 10.37 13.41 8.17
N PRO A 101 11.41 12.59 8.39
CA PRO A 101 11.30 11.35 9.16
C PRO A 101 10.68 11.51 10.55
N SER A 102 10.83 12.69 11.16
CA SER A 102 10.24 13.03 12.46
C SER A 102 8.78 13.47 12.38
N GLY A 103 8.17 13.45 11.19
CA GLY A 103 6.77 13.81 10.96
C GLY A 103 6.49 15.30 10.77
N GLN A 104 7.53 16.15 10.74
CA GLN A 104 7.37 17.58 10.52
C GLN A 104 7.08 17.86 9.04
N ARG A 105 6.03 18.63 8.75
CA ARG A 105 5.72 19.04 7.38
C ARG A 105 6.85 19.92 6.82
N LEU A 106 7.27 19.60 5.60
CA LEU A 106 8.27 20.38 4.86
C LEU A 106 7.59 21.36 3.91
N HIS A 107 8.27 22.46 3.62
CA HIS A 107 7.85 23.41 2.61
C HIS A 107 8.32 22.92 1.23
N SER A 108 7.52 22.05 0.59
CA SER A 108 7.77 21.56 -0.77
C SER A 108 7.03 22.40 -1.82
N TYR A 109 7.43 22.26 -3.09
CA TYR A 109 6.65 22.77 -4.22
C TYR A 109 6.23 21.63 -5.15
N PRO A 110 4.91 21.42 -5.38
CA PRO A 110 3.81 22.02 -4.64
C PRO A 110 3.84 21.56 -3.17
N THR A 111 3.15 22.30 -2.29
CA THR A 111 3.09 21.97 -0.86
C THR A 111 2.28 20.71 -0.57
N HIS A 112 1.46 20.29 -1.53
CA HIS A 112 0.63 19.09 -1.47
C HIS A 112 0.07 18.72 -2.86
N TYR A 113 -0.48 17.52 -2.96
CA TYR A 113 -1.32 17.09 -4.07
C TYR A 113 -2.67 16.57 -3.57
N HIS A 114 -3.71 16.70 -4.38
CA HIS A 114 -4.94 15.92 -4.21
C HIS A 114 -4.99 14.88 -5.30
N ILE A 115 -5.09 13.61 -4.91
CA ILE A 115 -5.15 12.49 -5.86
C ILE A 115 -6.35 11.61 -5.55
N MET A 116 -6.86 10.94 -6.58
CA MET A 116 -7.88 9.92 -6.46
C MET A 116 -7.49 8.75 -7.35
N VAL A 117 -7.66 7.53 -6.84
CA VAL A 117 -7.54 6.33 -7.66
C VAL A 117 -8.92 5.96 -8.20
N HIS A 118 -9.01 5.73 -9.51
CA HIS A 118 -10.23 5.27 -10.17
C HIS A 118 -10.15 3.77 -10.49
N PHE A 119 -11.30 3.10 -10.51
CA PHE A 119 -11.39 1.78 -11.11
C PHE A 119 -11.19 1.90 -12.63
N GLN A 120 -10.37 1.03 -13.20
CA GLN A 120 -10.37 0.75 -14.64
C GLN A 120 -11.44 -0.27 -14.98
#